data_AF-A0A7K3HCC0-F1
#
_entry.id   AF-A0A7K3HCC0-F1
#
_cell.length_a   1.000
_cell.length_b   1.000
_cell.length_c   1.000
_cell.angle_alpha   90.00
_cell.angle_beta   90.00
_cell.angle_gamma   90.00
#
_symmetry.space_group_name_H-M   'P 1'
#
loop_
_entity.id
_entity.type
_entity.pdbx_description
1 polymer ?
#
loop_
_entity_poly.entity_id
_entity_poly.type
_entity_poly.pdbx_seq_one_letter_code
_entity_poly.pdbx_strand_id
1 'polypeptide(L)' 'GTDVDERAWVHLDDGDGSRGAVFPWARVGGPALARRARAEGWRVTEEWTASHRHFTALRRAP' A
#
# COMPACT_ATOMS: atom_id res chain seq x y z
N GLY A 1 -4.74 0.89 -12.79
CA GLY A 1 -5.11 1.60 -11.54
C GLY A 1 -4.45 2.97 -11.52
N THR A 2 -5.02 3.94 -10.79
CA THR A 2 -4.47 5.29 -10.63
C THR A 2 -3.12 5.27 -9.90
N ASP A 3 -2.17 6.13 -10.29
CA ASP A 3 -0.88 6.29 -9.61
C ASP A 3 -1.06 7.15 -8.35
N VAL A 4 -1.41 6.49 -7.25
CA VAL A 4 -1.57 7.11 -5.92
C VAL A 4 -0.41 6.63 -5.04
N ASP A 5 0.30 7.55 -4.39
CA ASP A 5 1.31 7.28 -3.34
C ASP A 5 1.13 8.32 -2.22
N GLU A 6 0.03 8.22 -1.47
CA GLU A 6 -0.25 9.10 -0.34
C GLU A 6 0.29 8.51 0.95
N ARG A 7 0.89 9.34 1.79
CA ARG A 7 1.52 8.95 3.05
C ARG A 7 1.19 9.94 4.12
N ALA A 8 0.87 9.44 5.30
CA ALA A 8 0.58 10.27 6.45
C ALA A 8 1.01 9.57 7.74
N TRP A 9 1.28 10.38 8.74
CA TRP A 9 1.29 9.92 10.13
C TRP A 9 -0.14 10.02 10.65
N VAL A 10 -0.70 8.90 11.09
CA VAL A 10 -2.08 8.79 11.55
C VAL A 10 -2.10 8.21 12.96
N HIS A 11 -3.19 8.44 13.69
CA HIS A 11 -3.54 7.69 14.90
C HIS A 11 -4.98 7.20 14.75
N LEU A 12 -5.34 6.16 15.49
CA LEU A 12 -6.74 5.77 15.64
C LEU A 12 -7.40 6.65 16.70
N ASP A 13 -8.60 7.12 16.41
CA ASP A 13 -9.50 7.83 17.32
C ASP A 13 -10.68 6.91 17.58
N ASP A 14 -11.06 6.72 18.85
CA ASP A 14 -12.18 5.84 19.23
C ASP A 14 -13.54 6.56 19.22
N GLY A 15 -13.57 7.84 18.86
CA GLY A 15 -14.77 8.65 18.79
C GLY A 15 -15.24 9.21 20.13
N ASP A 16 -14.61 8.84 21.25
CA ASP A 16 -14.88 9.41 22.58
C ASP A 16 -13.80 10.41 23.05
N GLY A 17 -12.76 10.57 22.24
CA GLY A 17 -11.67 11.53 22.44
C GLY A 17 -10.35 10.89 22.84
N SER A 18 -10.32 9.57 23.05
CA SER A 18 -9.07 8.84 23.21
C SER A 18 -8.40 8.57 21.86
N ARG A 19 -7.07 8.68 21.85
CA ARG A 19 -6.25 8.50 20.65
C ARG A 19 -5.13 7.51 20.91
N GLY A 20 -4.98 6.58 19.98
CA GLY A 20 -3.88 5.62 19.98
C GLY A 20 -2.53 6.26 19.64
N ALA A 21 -1.48 5.45 19.68
CA ALA A 21 -0.15 5.87 19.23
C ALA A 21 -0.16 6.25 17.74
N VAL A 22 0.67 7.23 17.38
CA VAL A 22 0.85 7.66 15.99
C VAL A 22 1.68 6.60 15.24
N PHE A 23 1.24 6.22 14.03
CA PHE A 23 1.91 5.25 13.17
C PHE A 23 1.85 5.68 11.69
N PRO A 24 2.76 5.19 10.84
CA PRO A 24 2.76 5.53 9.42
C PRO A 24 1.63 4.78 8.70
N TRP A 25 0.91 5.48 7.83
CA TRP A 25 -0.11 4.92 6.95
C TRP A 25 0.08 5.42 5.52
N ALA A 26 -0.35 4.60 4.56
CA ALA A 26 -0.31 4.97 3.15
C ALA A 26 -1.51 4.44 2.37
N ARG A 27 -1.98 5.23 1.40
CA ARG A 27 -2.86 4.79 0.33
C ARG A 27 -2.04 4.69 -0.94
N VAL A 28 -1.96 3.50 -1.52
CA VAL A 28 -1.07 3.22 -2.64
C VAL A 28 -1.82 2.51 -3.75
N GLY A 29 -1.70 3.03 -4.98
CA GLY A 29 -2.21 2.39 -6.19
C GLY A 29 -1.18 1.43 -6.80
N GLY A 30 -1.62 0.56 -7.72
CA GLY A 30 -0.76 -0.44 -8.38
C GLY A 30 0.56 0.09 -8.94
N PRO A 31 0.58 1.19 -9.73
CA PRO A 31 1.82 1.74 -10.27
C PRO A 31 2.82 2.19 -9.19
N ALA A 32 2.34 2.92 -8.19
CA ALA A 32 3.15 3.34 -7.04
C ALA A 32 3.65 2.14 -6.22
N LEU A 33 2.79 1.15 -5.99
CA LEU A 33 3.15 -0.09 -5.30
C LEU A 33 4.31 -0.79 -6.03
N ALA A 34 4.23 -0.93 -7.35
CA ALA A 34 5.27 -1.57 -8.15
C ALA A 34 6.59 -0.78 -8.13
N ARG A 35 6.55 0.56 -8.13
CA ARG A 35 7.74 1.41 -8.00
C ARG A 35 8.40 1.23 -6.62
N ARG A 36 7.60 1.26 -5.55
CA ARG A 36 8.08 1.09 -4.18
C ARG A 36 8.61 -0.32 -3.92
N ALA A 37 7.91 -1.34 -4.41
CA ALA A 37 8.36 -2.73 -4.34
C ALA A 37 9.77 -2.88 -4.94
N ARG A 38 10.00 -2.34 -6.14
CA ARG A 38 11.32 -2.40 -6.79
C ARG A 38 12.42 -1.71 -5.99
N ALA A 39 12.14 -0.53 -5.44
CA ALA A 39 13.11 0.19 -4.60
C ALA A 39 13.50 -0.60 -3.35
N GLU A 40 12.60 -1.43 -2.83
CA GLU A 40 12.80 -2.26 -1.63
C GLU A 40 13.24 -3.70 -1.95
N GLY A 41 13.71 -3.96 -3.18
CA GLY A 41 14.20 -5.30 -3.57
C GLY A 41 13.09 -6.33 -3.79
N TRP A 42 11.88 -5.91 -4.15
CA TRP A 42 10.78 -6.77 -4.57
C TRP A 42 10.49 -6.61 -6.05
N ARG A 43 9.90 -7.64 -6.65
CA ARG A 43 9.43 -7.61 -8.04
C ARG A 43 7.99 -8.05 -8.11
N VAL A 44 7.22 -7.42 -9.00
CA VAL A 44 5.90 -7.90 -9.40
C VAL A 44 6.09 -9.19 -10.18
N THR A 45 5.38 -10.24 -9.78
CA THR A 45 5.42 -11.55 -10.46
C THR A 45 4.15 -11.84 -11.22
N GLU A 46 3.02 -11.30 -10.78
CA GLU A 46 1.72 -11.51 -11.39
C GLU A 46 0.81 -10.34 -11.07
N GLU A 47 -0.07 -10.01 -12.00
CA GLU A 47 -1.19 -9.10 -11.80
C GLU A 47 -2.44 -9.73 -12.40
N TRP A 48 -3.54 -9.68 -11.67
CA TRP A 48 -4.82 -10.20 -12.15
C TRP A 48 -5.99 -9.37 -11.62
N THR A 49 -7.15 -9.58 -12.23
CA THR A 49 -8.40 -8.94 -11.82
C THR A 49 -9.42 -10.01 -11.49
N ALA A 50 -10.07 -9.89 -10.33
CA ALA A 50 -11.17 -10.76 -9.93
C ALA A 50 -12.28 -9.89 -9.32
N SER A 51 -13.51 -10.08 -9.79
CA SER A 51 -14.69 -9.32 -9.30
C SER A 51 -14.45 -7.81 -9.22
N HIS A 52 -13.90 -7.22 -10.30
CA HIS A 52 -13.57 -5.79 -10.42
C HIS A 52 -12.46 -5.27 -9.48
N ARG A 53 -11.78 -6.16 -8.75
CA ARG A 53 -10.63 -5.81 -7.92
C ARG A 53 -9.34 -6.20 -8.60
N HIS A 54 -8.35 -5.33 -8.53
CA HIS A 54 -7.01 -5.57 -9.04
C HIS A 54 -6.12 -6.13 -7.94
N PHE A 55 -5.34 -7.14 -8.27
CA PHE A 55 -4.39 -7.80 -7.37
C PHE A 55 -3.00 -7.81 -8.00
N THR A 56 -1.98 -7.71 -7.16
CA THR A 56 -0.57 -7.74 -7.55
C THR A 56 0.16 -8.69 -6.60
N ALA A 57 0.79 -9.74 -7.14
CA ALA A 57 1.69 -10.59 -6.38
C ALA A 57 3.11 -10.05 -6.43
N LEU A 58 3.77 -9.99 -5.26
CA LEU A 58 5.15 -9.57 -5.12
C LEU A 58 6.00 -10.74 -4.62
N ARG A 59 7.22 -10.86 -5.16
CA ARG A 59 8.26 -11.77 -4.65
C ARG A 59 9.52 -10.96 -4.37
N ARG A 60 10.27 -11.31 -3.32
CA ARG A 60 11.62 -10.74 -3.14
C ARG A 60 12.47 -11.06 -4.36
N ALA A 61 13.20 -10.05 -4.83
CA ALA A 61 14.26 -10.24 -5.78
C ALA A 61 15.36 -11.10 -5.13
N PRO A 62 16.09 -11.89 -5.94
CA PRO A 62 17.29 -12.58 -5.48
C PRO A 62 18.33 -11.62 -4.91
#